data_AF-A0A2S8P3Y7-F1
#
_entry.id   AF-A0A2S8P3Y7-F1
#
_cell.length_a   1.000
_cell.length_b   1.000
_cell.length_c   1.000
_cell.angle_alpha   90.00
_cell.angle_beta   90.00
_cell.angle_gamma   90.00
#
_symmetry.space_group_name_H-M   'P 1'
#
loop_
_entity.id
_entity.type
_entity.pdbx_description
1 polymer ?
#
loop_
_entity_poly.entity_id
_entity_poly.type
_entity_poly.pdbx_seq_one_letter_code
_entity_poly.pdbx_strand_id
1 'polypeptide(L)'
;MNIISKNRWVAPMLSVLLVCIVGVNVVQATGKWNEASDSKQMTELAASVQNNQTSTHDERRMMEDGTSLSSNRSAQTVAWTESLPAKNWLTTAQEEQEQQEAKAKHKARAVAAAKAKKEAALKLAKVERAKAVAAVTTPPQKLYFTRTKLLNQEDSKLATWSYSVSDKELHLLQKIVMAEAEGEPYEGKVAVANVVLNRLRSANFPDTIYKVIHQKSQFSPVANGRMKRVIPNEDTVKAVNAALNGKKEVADDTYYFLSLTLADDLTVARSQKKVKTIGHHTFYK
;
A
#
# COMPACT_ATOMS: atom_id res chain seq x y z
N MET A 1 3.90 -23.20 -50.04
CA MET A 1 3.06 -23.43 -48.85
C MET A 1 3.17 -24.89 -48.43
N ASN A 2 3.85 -25.22 -47.32
CA ASN A 2 3.67 -26.47 -46.51
C ASN A 2 4.77 -26.65 -45.43
N ILE A 3 5.17 -25.55 -44.76
CA ILE A 3 6.03 -25.62 -43.55
C ILE A 3 5.19 -25.51 -42.26
N ILE A 4 3.96 -25.01 -42.35
CA ILE A 4 3.11 -24.70 -41.19
C ILE A 4 2.35 -25.94 -40.66
N SER A 5 2.17 -26.99 -41.47
CA SER A 5 1.34 -28.15 -41.09
C SER A 5 2.04 -29.23 -40.25
N LYS A 6 3.36 -29.19 -40.10
CA LYS A 6 4.11 -30.22 -39.35
C LYS A 6 4.35 -29.88 -37.87
N ASN A 7 4.24 -28.61 -37.48
CA ASN A 7 4.58 -28.17 -36.13
C ASN A 7 3.39 -27.44 -35.49
N ARG A 8 2.57 -28.18 -34.72
CA ARG A 8 1.40 -27.67 -33.97
C ARG A 8 1.71 -26.53 -32.99
N TRP A 9 2.99 -26.28 -32.70
CA TRP A 9 3.47 -25.22 -31.82
C TRP A 9 3.86 -23.92 -32.54
N VAL A 10 3.96 -23.93 -33.88
CA VAL A 10 4.36 -22.75 -34.66
C VAL A 10 3.19 -21.78 -34.87
N ALA A 11 1.97 -22.31 -35.01
CA ALA A 11 0.75 -21.50 -35.12
C ALA A 11 0.49 -20.61 -33.87
N PRO A 12 0.57 -21.11 -32.62
CA PRO A 12 0.39 -20.26 -31.44
C PRO A 12 1.56 -19.28 -31.21
N MET A 13 2.78 -19.63 -31.62
CA MET A 13 3.94 -18.72 -31.54
C MET A 13 3.79 -17.53 -32.49
N LEU A 14 3.34 -17.77 -33.73
CA LEU A 14 3.09 -16.71 -34.69
C LEU A 14 1.90 -15.83 -34.29
N SER A 15 0.84 -16.39 -33.67
CA SER A 15 -0.28 -15.58 -33.17
C SER A 15 0.11 -14.69 -32.00
N VAL A 16 0.96 -15.19 -31.08
CA VAL A 16 1.47 -14.38 -29.96
C VAL A 16 2.39 -13.27 -30.47
N LEU A 17 3.26 -13.56 -31.44
CA LEU A 17 4.14 -12.56 -32.05
C LEU A 17 3.35 -11.44 -32.76
N LEU A 18 2.28 -11.79 -33.48
CA LEU A 18 1.41 -10.82 -34.17
C LEU A 18 0.65 -9.93 -33.18
N VAL A 19 0.15 -10.49 -32.07
CA VAL A 19 -0.51 -9.71 -31.00
C VAL A 19 0.48 -8.75 -30.32
N CYS A 20 1.73 -9.17 -30.10
CA CYS A 20 2.77 -8.30 -29.53
C CYS A 20 3.12 -7.12 -30.46
N ILE A 21 3.21 -7.35 -31.78
CA ILE A 21 3.56 -6.29 -32.74
C ILE A 21 2.41 -5.28 -32.91
N VAL A 22 1.15 -5.72 -32.86
CA VAL A 22 -0.01 -4.81 -32.92
C VAL A 22 -0.17 -4.00 -31.62
N GLY A 23 0.13 -4.59 -30.46
CA GLY A 23 0.06 -3.90 -29.16
C GLY A 23 1.06 -2.74 -29.00
N VAL A 24 2.26 -2.86 -29.59
CA VAL A 24 3.27 -1.78 -29.55
C VAL A 24 2.86 -0.58 -30.40
N ASN A 25 2.18 -0.81 -31.54
CA ASN A 25 1.72 0.27 -32.42
C ASN A 25 0.50 1.04 -31.86
N VAL A 26 -0.38 0.38 -31.11
CA VAL A 26 -1.53 1.04 -30.44
C VAL A 26 -1.09 1.92 -29.25
N VAL A 27 0.01 1.57 -28.58
CA VAL A 27 0.57 2.34 -27.46
C VAL A 27 1.30 3.61 -27.92
N GLN A 28 1.83 3.66 -29.15
CA GLN A 28 2.41 4.90 -29.70
C GLN A 28 1.37 5.85 -30.32
N ALA A 29 0.16 5.37 -30.63
CA ALA A 29 -0.90 6.17 -31.24
C ALA A 29 -1.79 6.95 -30.23
N THR A 30 -1.65 6.72 -28.93
CA THR A 30 -2.45 7.41 -27.88
C THR A 30 -1.62 8.34 -26.97
N GLY A 31 -0.38 8.66 -27.38
CA GLY A 31 0.54 9.54 -26.63
C GLY A 31 0.38 11.04 -26.85
N LYS A 32 -0.83 11.54 -27.17
CA LYS A 32 -1.16 12.97 -27.15
C LYS A 32 -2.42 13.18 -26.31
N TRP A 33 -2.22 13.25 -25.00
CA TRP A 33 -3.20 13.83 -24.09
C TRP A 33 -2.76 15.24 -23.73
N ASN A 34 -3.73 16.16 -23.82
CA ASN A 34 -3.59 17.59 -23.75
C ASN A 34 -3.26 18.05 -22.32
N GLU A 35 -2.06 18.59 -22.13
CA GLU A 35 -1.66 19.35 -20.95
C GLU A 35 -2.17 20.81 -21.05
N ALA A 36 -3.48 21.00 -21.24
CA ALA A 36 -4.03 22.36 -21.41
C ALA A 36 -5.51 22.44 -21.01
N SER A 37 -5.90 21.84 -19.90
CA SER A 37 -7.23 22.04 -19.32
C SER A 37 -7.28 21.55 -17.89
N ASP A 38 -6.45 22.11 -17.01
CA ASP A 38 -6.66 22.01 -15.55
C ASP A 38 -6.00 23.14 -14.72
N SER A 39 -5.62 24.25 -15.36
CA SER A 39 -5.05 25.42 -14.67
C SER A 39 -6.03 26.60 -14.55
N LYS A 40 -7.34 26.36 -14.72
CA LYS A 40 -8.38 27.40 -14.60
C LYS A 40 -9.49 27.03 -13.62
N GLN A 41 -9.18 26.39 -12.49
CA GLN A 41 -10.13 26.29 -11.35
C GLN A 41 -9.45 26.32 -9.96
N MET A 42 -8.20 26.80 -9.87
CA MET A 42 -7.50 26.94 -8.57
C MET A 42 -6.77 28.28 -8.50
N THR A 43 -7.49 29.37 -8.74
CA THR A 43 -7.01 30.74 -8.45
C THR A 43 -8.09 31.68 -7.93
N GLU A 44 -9.28 31.17 -7.61
CA GLU A 44 -10.43 31.99 -7.21
C GLU A 44 -11.04 31.52 -5.88
N LEU A 45 -10.19 31.22 -4.90
CA LEU A 45 -10.62 30.89 -3.53
C LEU A 45 -9.65 31.38 -2.44
N ALA A 46 -8.72 32.27 -2.79
CA ALA A 46 -7.77 32.89 -1.86
C ALA A 46 -7.87 34.44 -1.85
N ALA A 47 -9.02 34.99 -2.23
CA ALA A 47 -9.29 36.44 -2.19
C ALA A 47 -10.60 36.78 -1.46
N SER A 48 -11.03 35.93 -0.52
CA SER A 48 -12.17 36.23 0.34
C SER A 48 -11.95 35.65 1.73
N VAL A 49 -11.15 36.30 2.56
CA VAL A 49 -11.23 36.33 4.03
C VAL A 49 -10.08 37.23 4.49
N GLN A 50 -10.40 38.50 4.73
CA GLN A 50 -9.80 39.45 5.69
C GLN A 50 -9.98 40.88 5.19
N ASN A 51 -11.17 41.43 5.41
CA ASN A 51 -11.28 42.57 6.34
C ASN A 51 -12.75 42.89 6.57
N ASN A 52 -13.17 42.88 7.83
CA ASN A 52 -14.35 43.60 8.27
C ASN A 52 -13.96 44.43 9.50
N GLN A 53 -14.61 45.59 9.61
CA GLN A 53 -14.63 46.57 10.69
C GLN A 53 -13.45 47.56 10.68
N THR A 54 -13.64 48.89 10.66
CA THR A 54 -14.82 49.68 11.06
C THR A 54 -14.72 51.09 10.44
N SER A 55 -15.80 51.53 9.80
CA SER A 55 -16.04 52.90 9.38
C SER A 55 -16.88 53.62 10.44
N THR A 56 -16.43 54.80 10.88
CA THR A 56 -17.28 55.82 11.49
C THR A 56 -17.43 56.97 10.51
N HIS A 57 -18.69 57.28 10.17
CA HIS A 57 -19.22 58.57 9.70
C HIS A 57 -18.55 59.75 10.46
N ASP A 58 -18.44 60.97 9.96
CA ASP A 58 -19.17 61.68 8.92
C ASP A 58 -18.40 62.97 8.55
N GLU A 59 -18.84 63.60 7.46
CA GLU A 59 -18.82 65.04 7.16
C GLU A 59 -18.00 65.53 5.94
N ARG A 60 -18.82 65.96 4.96
CA ARG A 60 -18.81 67.27 4.26
C ARG A 60 -17.92 67.49 3.02
N ARG A 61 -18.68 67.49 1.92
CA ARG A 61 -18.94 68.61 0.98
C ARG A 61 -17.78 69.20 0.16
N MET A 62 -17.91 68.92 -1.14
CA MET A 62 -17.95 69.85 -2.28
C MET A 62 -16.72 70.72 -2.56
N MET A 63 -16.11 70.46 -3.71
CA MET A 63 -15.45 71.50 -4.50
C MET A 63 -16.50 72.24 -5.32
N GLU A 64 -16.39 73.55 -5.43
CA GLU A 64 -16.52 74.23 -6.71
C GLU A 64 -15.89 75.63 -6.70
N ASP A 65 -15.67 76.08 -7.92
CA ASP A 65 -14.82 77.12 -8.49
C ASP A 65 -14.94 78.55 -7.92
N GLY A 66 -13.89 79.35 -8.11
CA GLY A 66 -13.90 80.77 -7.80
C GLY A 66 -12.52 81.44 -7.81
N THR A 67 -11.97 81.67 -9.01
CA THR A 67 -11.05 82.77 -9.42
C THR A 67 -10.38 83.64 -8.35
N SER A 68 -9.04 83.70 -8.41
CA SER A 68 -8.22 84.73 -7.77
C SER A 68 -8.25 86.07 -8.55
N LEU A 69 -8.34 87.18 -7.82
CA LEU A 69 -7.77 88.47 -8.23
C LEU A 69 -6.94 89.01 -7.07
N SER A 70 -5.62 89.06 -7.31
CA SER A 70 -4.62 90.02 -6.82
C SER A 70 -4.63 90.42 -5.34
N SER A 71 -3.54 90.14 -4.62
CA SER A 71 -2.42 91.10 -4.50
C SER A 71 -1.40 90.68 -3.41
N ASN A 72 -0.14 90.57 -3.85
CA ASN A 72 1.04 91.23 -3.27
C ASN A 72 1.32 91.10 -1.76
N ARG A 73 2.36 90.33 -1.37
CA ARG A 73 3.63 90.85 -0.79
C ARG A 73 4.55 89.78 -0.18
N SER A 74 5.81 89.86 -0.59
CA SER A 74 7.07 89.68 0.16
C SER A 74 7.27 88.47 1.10
N ALA A 75 8.18 87.60 0.66
CA ALA A 75 9.42 87.18 1.32
C ALA A 75 9.39 86.74 2.80
N GLN A 76 9.84 85.50 3.05
CA GLN A 76 11.10 85.29 3.75
C GLN A 76 11.58 83.84 3.66
N THR A 77 12.86 83.72 3.33
CA THR A 77 13.68 82.52 3.34
C THR A 77 14.14 82.22 4.77
N VAL A 78 14.15 80.94 5.16
CA VAL A 78 15.11 80.42 6.14
C VAL A 78 15.65 79.10 5.63
N ALA A 79 16.95 79.10 5.35
CA ALA A 79 17.72 77.93 5.02
C ALA A 79 17.98 77.12 6.30
N TRP A 80 17.63 75.84 6.28
CA TRP A 80 18.08 74.84 7.24
C TRP A 80 18.85 73.78 6.46
N THR A 81 20.17 73.84 6.53
CA THR A 81 21.05 72.75 6.14
C THR A 81 21.39 71.94 7.39
N GLU A 82 20.71 70.82 7.57
CA GLU A 82 21.26 69.70 8.33
C GLU A 82 21.43 68.51 7.39
N SER A 83 22.69 68.11 7.25
CA SER A 83 23.16 66.93 6.54
C SER A 83 22.55 65.67 7.15
N LEU A 84 21.61 65.04 6.43
CA LEU A 84 21.19 63.67 6.68
C LEU A 84 21.99 62.73 5.76
N PRO A 85 22.50 61.59 6.27
CA PRO A 85 23.26 60.65 5.47
C PRO A 85 22.36 60.15 4.34
N ALA A 86 22.82 60.28 3.09
CA ALA A 86 22.12 59.72 1.95
C ALA A 86 22.00 58.21 2.15
N LYS A 87 20.84 57.78 2.67
CA LYS A 87 20.49 56.38 2.85
C LYS A 87 20.52 55.75 1.47
N ASN A 88 21.53 54.92 1.21
CA ASN A 88 21.83 54.39 -0.12
C ASN A 88 20.83 53.28 -0.48
N TRP A 89 19.63 53.70 -0.87
CA TRP A 89 18.46 52.88 -1.22
C TRP A 89 18.74 51.85 -2.32
N LEU A 90 19.75 52.06 -3.17
CA LEU A 90 20.19 51.06 -4.16
C LEU A 90 20.69 49.77 -3.49
N THR A 91 21.46 49.90 -2.40
CA THR A 91 22.11 48.75 -1.72
C THR A 91 21.07 47.88 -1.01
N THR A 92 20.11 48.51 -0.32
CA THR A 92 19.02 47.80 0.37
C THR A 92 18.13 47.05 -0.62
N ALA A 93 17.86 47.64 -1.80
CA ALA A 93 17.09 46.98 -2.85
C ALA A 93 17.83 45.76 -3.44
N GLN A 94 19.15 45.84 -3.61
CA GLN A 94 19.97 44.69 -4.04
C GLN A 94 20.03 43.59 -2.97
N GLU A 95 20.21 43.93 -1.70
CA GLU A 95 20.21 42.98 -0.60
C GLU A 95 18.86 42.27 -0.45
N GLU A 96 17.74 42.99 -0.62
CA GLU A 96 16.39 42.40 -0.61
C GLU A 96 16.16 41.47 -1.80
N GLN A 97 16.66 41.80 -3.00
CA GLN A 97 16.62 40.90 -4.16
C GLN A 97 17.46 39.63 -3.92
N GLU A 98 18.69 39.76 -3.42
CA GLU A 98 19.53 38.61 -3.08
C GLU A 98 18.89 37.73 -1.99
N GLN A 99 18.26 38.34 -0.99
CA GLN A 99 17.51 37.61 0.03
C GLN A 99 16.29 36.89 -0.53
N GLN A 100 15.55 37.51 -1.46
CA GLN A 100 14.41 36.88 -2.12
C GLN A 100 14.86 35.72 -3.02
N GLU A 101 15.95 35.88 -3.76
CA GLU A 101 16.54 34.81 -4.54
C GLU A 101 17.06 33.67 -3.66
N ALA A 102 17.72 33.97 -2.54
CA ALA A 102 18.20 32.97 -1.61
C ALA A 102 17.04 32.19 -0.97
N LYS A 103 15.96 32.88 -0.56
CA LYS A 103 14.72 32.27 -0.07
C LYS A 103 14.05 31.41 -1.14
N ALA A 104 14.02 31.86 -2.39
CA ALA A 104 13.48 31.10 -3.53
C ALA A 104 14.32 29.85 -3.83
N LYS A 105 15.66 29.96 -3.85
CA LYS A 105 16.60 28.84 -4.03
C LYS A 105 16.46 27.82 -2.90
N HIS A 106 16.32 28.26 -1.65
CA HIS A 106 16.12 27.38 -0.51
C HIS A 106 14.76 26.65 -0.56
N LYS A 107 13.69 27.37 -0.93
CA LYS A 107 12.35 26.77 -1.16
C LYS A 107 12.37 25.76 -2.30
N ALA A 108 13.03 26.07 -3.42
CA ALA A 108 13.16 25.17 -4.56
C ALA A 108 13.93 23.88 -4.19
N ARG A 109 15.03 24.01 -3.43
CA ARG A 109 15.81 22.86 -2.93
C ARG A 109 14.99 21.99 -1.97
N ALA A 110 14.18 22.60 -1.11
CA ALA A 110 13.28 21.87 -0.20
C ALA A 110 12.19 21.09 -0.96
N VAL A 111 11.59 21.70 -1.99
CA VAL A 111 10.59 21.04 -2.86
C VAL A 111 11.22 19.90 -3.65
N ALA A 112 12.42 20.09 -4.20
CA ALA A 112 13.16 19.03 -4.89
C ALA A 112 13.50 17.86 -3.96
N ALA A 113 13.94 18.14 -2.73
CA ALA A 113 14.21 17.11 -1.72
C ALA A 113 12.93 16.35 -1.31
N ALA A 114 11.79 17.04 -1.18
CA ALA A 114 10.51 16.40 -0.89
C ALA A 114 10.02 15.50 -2.05
N LYS A 115 10.18 15.95 -3.29
CA LYS A 115 9.88 15.15 -4.50
C LYS A 115 10.74 13.88 -4.55
N ALA A 116 12.05 14.01 -4.32
CA ALA A 116 12.97 12.89 -4.29
C ALA A 116 12.63 11.87 -3.19
N LYS A 117 12.27 12.32 -1.97
CA LYS A 117 11.80 11.44 -0.89
C LYS A 117 10.50 10.72 -1.24
N LYS A 118 9.54 11.40 -1.86
CA LYS A 118 8.26 10.80 -2.30
C LYS A 118 8.48 9.77 -3.40
N GLU A 119 9.35 10.04 -4.36
CA GLU A 119 9.73 9.09 -5.42
C GLU A 119 10.47 7.86 -4.86
N ALA A 120 11.38 8.05 -3.90
CA ALA A 120 12.06 6.95 -3.23
C ALA A 120 11.08 6.06 -2.44
N ALA A 121 10.14 6.66 -1.70
CA ALA A 121 9.10 5.92 -0.98
C ALA A 121 8.17 5.14 -1.93
N LEU A 122 7.80 5.73 -3.07
CA LEU A 122 6.97 5.06 -4.08
C LEU A 122 7.73 3.89 -4.75
N LYS A 123 9.03 4.05 -5.01
CA LYS A 123 9.88 2.96 -5.53
C LYS A 123 9.99 1.82 -4.52
N LEU A 124 10.24 2.11 -3.25
CA LEU A 124 10.28 1.11 -2.19
C LEU A 124 8.93 0.38 -2.05
N ALA A 125 7.82 1.11 -2.06
CA ALA A 125 6.48 0.52 -2.00
C ALA A 125 6.18 -0.38 -3.21
N LYS A 126 6.64 -0.01 -4.42
CA LYS A 126 6.50 -0.86 -5.62
C LYS A 126 7.31 -2.15 -5.52
N VAL A 127 8.54 -2.08 -4.99
CA VAL A 127 9.40 -3.26 -4.77
C VAL A 127 8.80 -4.19 -3.72
N GLU A 128 8.36 -3.65 -2.59
CA GLU A 128 7.68 -4.43 -1.53
C GLU A 128 6.39 -5.08 -2.06
N ARG A 129 5.61 -4.35 -2.86
CA ARG A 129 4.40 -4.90 -3.48
C ARG A 129 4.72 -6.00 -4.49
N ALA A 130 5.75 -5.85 -5.31
CA ALA A 130 6.19 -6.89 -6.24
C ALA A 130 6.71 -8.14 -5.52
N LYS A 131 7.47 -7.96 -4.43
CA LYS A 131 7.94 -9.04 -3.57
C LYS A 131 6.79 -9.77 -2.87
N ALA A 132 5.80 -9.03 -2.37
CA ALA A 132 4.58 -9.60 -1.79
C ALA A 132 3.76 -10.38 -2.83
N VAL A 133 3.65 -9.87 -4.07
CA VAL A 133 2.97 -10.58 -5.16
C VAL A 133 3.72 -11.87 -5.55
N ALA A 134 5.05 -11.83 -5.64
CA ALA A 134 5.86 -13.01 -5.91
C ALA A 134 5.76 -14.07 -4.80
N ALA A 135 5.73 -13.65 -3.53
CA ALA A 135 5.51 -14.52 -2.37
C ALA A 135 4.12 -15.19 -2.41
N VAL A 136 3.07 -14.46 -2.80
CA VAL A 136 1.72 -15.06 -2.92
C VAL A 136 1.63 -16.08 -4.06
N THR A 137 2.45 -15.93 -5.11
CA THR A 137 2.34 -16.76 -6.33
C THR A 137 3.22 -18.01 -6.27
N THR A 138 4.33 -17.98 -5.53
CA THR A 138 5.28 -19.10 -5.43
C THR A 138 5.49 -19.50 -3.97
N PRO A 139 5.08 -20.71 -3.55
CA PRO A 139 5.28 -21.17 -2.18
C PRO A 139 6.75 -21.54 -1.95
N PRO A 140 7.30 -21.27 -0.75
CA PRO A 140 8.62 -21.73 -0.39
C PRO A 140 8.63 -23.26 -0.23
N GLN A 141 9.63 -23.92 -0.80
CA GLN A 141 9.86 -25.36 -0.59
C GLN A 141 10.45 -25.66 0.78
N LYS A 142 11.04 -24.66 1.45
CA LYS A 142 11.65 -24.81 2.77
C LYS A 142 11.13 -23.75 3.73
N LEU A 143 10.63 -24.22 4.86
CA LEU A 143 10.17 -23.39 5.98
C LEU A 143 11.23 -23.35 7.06
N TYR A 144 11.33 -22.21 7.72
CA TYR A 144 12.29 -21.95 8.78
C TYR A 144 11.55 -21.58 10.06
N PHE A 145 11.97 -22.16 11.17
CA PHE A 145 11.26 -22.02 12.44
C PHE A 145 12.21 -21.71 13.57
N THR A 146 11.76 -20.86 14.49
CA THR A 146 12.24 -20.89 15.87
C THR A 146 11.41 -21.90 16.66
N ARG A 147 11.65 -22.00 17.97
CA ARG A 147 10.81 -22.82 18.85
C ARG A 147 9.31 -22.45 18.80
N THR A 148 8.98 -21.20 18.49
CA THR A 148 7.61 -20.67 18.65
C THR A 148 7.09 -19.86 17.45
N LYS A 149 7.87 -19.70 16.38
CA LYS A 149 7.47 -18.82 15.26
C LYS A 149 7.97 -19.35 13.92
N LEU A 150 7.11 -19.23 12.89
CA LEU A 150 7.50 -19.33 11.49
C LEU A 150 8.23 -18.06 11.06
N LEU A 151 9.43 -18.23 10.53
CA LEU A 151 10.29 -17.16 10.03
C LEU A 151 10.07 -16.94 8.53
N ASN A 152 10.38 -15.71 8.08
CA ASN A 152 10.51 -15.45 6.65
C ASN A 152 11.82 -16.08 6.12
N GLN A 153 12.01 -16.05 4.80
CA GLN A 153 13.19 -16.63 4.15
C GLN A 153 14.49 -15.88 4.48
N GLU A 154 14.41 -14.58 4.74
CA GLU A 154 15.55 -13.68 5.00
C GLU A 154 16.16 -13.93 6.39
N ASP A 155 15.30 -14.28 7.34
CA ASP A 155 15.64 -14.58 8.74
C ASP A 155 16.03 -16.05 8.93
N SER A 156 16.26 -16.82 7.86
CA SER A 156 16.62 -18.24 7.90
C SER A 156 17.84 -18.54 8.78
N LYS A 157 18.76 -17.58 8.95
CA LYS A 157 19.92 -17.68 9.84
C LYS A 157 19.57 -17.75 11.33
N LEU A 158 18.38 -17.26 11.72
CA LEU A 158 17.88 -17.31 13.09
C LEU A 158 17.11 -18.61 13.39
N ALA A 159 16.95 -19.49 12.40
CA ALA A 159 16.17 -20.71 12.53
C ALA A 159 16.84 -21.72 13.46
N THR A 160 16.07 -22.29 14.37
CA THR A 160 16.50 -23.44 15.19
C THR A 160 16.36 -24.73 14.40
N TRP A 161 15.38 -24.81 13.51
CA TRP A 161 15.18 -25.95 12.62
C TRP A 161 14.45 -25.53 11.33
N SER A 162 14.40 -26.44 10.37
CA SER A 162 13.76 -26.21 9.07
C SER A 162 12.96 -27.41 8.61
N TYR A 163 11.94 -27.17 7.80
CA TYR A 163 11.07 -28.20 7.24
C TYR A 163 11.00 -28.08 5.72
N SER A 164 11.23 -29.18 5.01
CA SER A 164 11.06 -29.23 3.55
C SER A 164 9.64 -29.66 3.22
N VAL A 165 8.90 -28.80 2.53
CA VAL A 165 7.53 -29.07 2.07
C VAL A 165 7.61 -29.69 0.69
N SER A 166 7.24 -30.96 0.58
CA SER A 166 7.14 -31.64 -0.72
C SER A 166 5.92 -31.16 -1.50
N ASP A 167 5.93 -31.31 -2.82
CA ASP A 167 4.77 -30.98 -3.67
C ASP A 167 3.50 -31.74 -3.25
N LYS A 168 3.67 -32.98 -2.77
CA LYS A 168 2.58 -33.80 -2.24
C LYS A 168 1.97 -33.20 -0.98
N GLU A 169 2.81 -32.67 -0.08
CA GLU A 169 2.35 -32.02 1.14
C GLU A 169 1.77 -30.64 0.89
N LEU A 170 2.34 -29.88 -0.04
CA LEU A 170 1.76 -28.61 -0.49
C LEU A 170 0.35 -28.84 -1.04
N HIS A 171 0.19 -29.84 -1.93
CA HIS A 171 -1.11 -30.18 -2.47
C HIS A 171 -2.06 -30.71 -1.38
N LEU A 172 -1.58 -31.54 -0.46
CA LEU A 172 -2.36 -32.01 0.69
C LEU A 172 -2.86 -30.84 1.56
N LEU A 173 -1.99 -29.86 1.83
CA LEU A 173 -2.31 -28.66 2.60
C LEU A 173 -3.38 -27.82 1.88
N GLN A 174 -3.26 -27.62 0.57
CA GLN A 174 -4.27 -26.95 -0.24
C GLN A 174 -5.61 -27.68 -0.21
N LYS A 175 -5.61 -29.01 -0.31
CA LYS A 175 -6.84 -29.82 -0.25
C LYS A 175 -7.53 -29.71 1.10
N ILE A 176 -6.78 -29.77 2.20
CA ILE A 176 -7.41 -29.71 3.51
C ILE A 176 -7.97 -28.32 3.79
N VAL A 177 -7.25 -27.26 3.42
CA VAL A 177 -7.74 -25.88 3.59
C VAL A 177 -8.99 -25.65 2.74
N MET A 178 -9.01 -26.13 1.49
CA MET A 178 -10.23 -26.08 0.66
C MET A 178 -11.36 -26.87 1.31
N ALA A 179 -11.07 -28.04 1.87
CA ALA A 179 -12.11 -28.90 2.42
C ALA A 179 -12.73 -28.35 3.71
N GLU A 180 -11.94 -27.68 4.55
CA GLU A 180 -12.35 -27.10 5.84
C GLU A 180 -12.92 -25.69 5.70
N ALA A 181 -12.37 -24.88 4.78
CA ALA A 181 -12.70 -23.47 4.63
C ALA A 181 -13.31 -23.15 3.25
N GLU A 182 -14.03 -24.10 2.66
CA GLU A 182 -14.84 -23.83 1.47
C GLU A 182 -15.93 -22.82 1.82
N GLY A 183 -16.06 -21.75 1.02
CA GLY A 183 -17.04 -20.68 1.27
C GLY A 183 -16.62 -19.65 2.33
N GLU A 184 -15.51 -19.88 3.04
CA GLU A 184 -14.95 -18.90 3.98
C GLU A 184 -14.23 -17.74 3.25
N PRO A 185 -14.12 -16.55 3.88
CA PRO A 185 -13.31 -15.46 3.34
C PRO A 185 -11.83 -15.86 3.23
N TYR A 186 -11.09 -15.12 2.41
CA TYR A 186 -9.66 -15.36 2.17
C TYR A 186 -8.86 -15.45 3.48
N GLU A 187 -9.14 -14.56 4.43
CA GLU A 187 -8.51 -14.53 5.75
C GLU A 187 -8.81 -15.80 6.55
N GLY A 188 -10.01 -16.38 6.39
CA GLY A 188 -10.39 -17.64 7.03
C GLY A 188 -9.56 -18.81 6.51
N LYS A 189 -9.33 -18.86 5.19
CA LYS A 189 -8.47 -19.87 4.55
C LYS A 189 -7.01 -19.76 5.00
N VAL A 190 -6.49 -18.53 5.07
CA VAL A 190 -5.14 -18.28 5.61
C VAL A 190 -5.06 -18.71 7.07
N ALA A 191 -6.09 -18.43 7.88
CA ALA A 191 -6.13 -18.81 9.30
C ALA A 191 -6.14 -20.34 9.50
N VAL A 192 -6.89 -21.11 8.71
CA VAL A 192 -6.85 -22.58 8.76
C VAL A 192 -5.46 -23.11 8.37
N ALA A 193 -4.84 -22.55 7.34
CA ALA A 193 -3.46 -22.89 6.98
C ALA A 193 -2.49 -22.56 8.13
N ASN A 194 -2.64 -21.41 8.79
CA ASN A 194 -1.84 -21.03 9.95
C ASN A 194 -1.98 -22.05 11.09
N VAL A 195 -3.17 -22.57 11.37
CA VAL A 195 -3.37 -23.61 12.40
C VAL A 195 -2.57 -24.87 12.10
N VAL A 196 -2.55 -25.34 10.85
CA VAL A 196 -1.74 -26.50 10.45
C VAL A 196 -0.25 -26.22 10.66
N LEU A 197 0.23 -25.04 10.26
CA LEU A 197 1.64 -24.65 10.43
C LEU A 197 2.03 -24.41 11.90
N ASN A 198 1.11 -23.91 12.72
CA ASN A 198 1.30 -23.76 14.16
C ASN A 198 1.45 -25.12 14.85
N ARG A 199 0.62 -26.09 14.46
CA ARG A 199 0.72 -27.47 14.94
C ARG A 199 2.03 -28.12 14.50
N LEU A 200 2.38 -28.01 13.22
CA LEU A 200 3.63 -28.57 12.68
C LEU A 200 4.88 -28.21 13.50
N ARG A 201 4.92 -26.98 14.06
CA ARG A 201 6.08 -26.50 14.83
C ARG A 201 5.94 -26.62 16.34
N SER A 202 4.81 -27.05 16.85
CA SER A 202 4.57 -27.18 18.28
C SER A 202 4.92 -28.60 18.74
N ALA A 203 5.65 -28.71 19.85
CA ALA A 203 6.03 -30.00 20.43
C ALA A 203 4.84 -30.86 20.89
N ASN A 204 3.64 -30.27 21.01
CA ASN A 204 2.42 -30.96 21.41
C ASN A 204 1.73 -31.69 20.24
N PHE A 205 2.23 -31.52 19.01
CA PHE A 205 1.63 -32.06 17.79
C PHE A 205 2.67 -32.79 16.95
N PRO A 206 2.23 -33.58 15.96
CA PRO A 206 3.15 -34.24 15.05
C PRO A 206 4.02 -33.27 14.25
N ASP A 207 5.20 -33.75 13.89
CA ASP A 207 6.31 -33.01 13.27
C ASP A 207 6.27 -32.98 11.73
N THR A 208 5.17 -33.41 11.12
CA THR A 208 5.00 -33.40 9.65
C THR A 208 3.60 -32.97 9.26
N ILE A 209 3.46 -32.27 8.12
CA ILE A 209 2.17 -31.81 7.60
C ILE A 209 1.22 -33.00 7.42
N TYR A 210 1.73 -34.11 6.88
CA TYR A 210 0.94 -35.33 6.70
C TYR A 210 0.34 -35.83 8.02
N LYS A 211 1.17 -35.99 9.07
CA LYS A 211 0.70 -36.50 10.37
C LYS A 211 -0.23 -35.52 11.08
N VAL A 212 0.03 -34.21 10.98
CA VAL A 212 -0.87 -33.17 11.54
C VAL A 212 -2.26 -33.27 10.92
N ILE A 213 -2.34 -33.41 9.60
CA ILE A 213 -3.61 -33.50 8.87
C ILE A 213 -4.32 -34.84 9.15
N HIS A 214 -3.57 -35.94 9.29
CA HIS A 214 -4.15 -37.26 9.54
C HIS A 214 -4.30 -37.61 11.03
N GLN A 215 -4.12 -36.64 11.93
CA GLN A 215 -4.36 -36.85 13.35
C GLN A 215 -5.83 -37.23 13.58
N LYS A 216 -6.06 -38.26 14.39
CA LYS A 216 -7.39 -38.85 14.60
C LYS A 216 -8.41 -37.78 15.01
N SER A 217 -9.53 -37.73 14.28
CA SER A 217 -10.65 -36.81 14.50
C SER A 217 -10.31 -35.32 14.46
N GLN A 218 -9.14 -34.95 13.92
CA GLN A 218 -8.75 -33.55 13.88
C GLN A 218 -9.39 -32.77 12.73
N PHE A 219 -9.45 -33.40 11.57
CA PHE A 219 -9.95 -32.81 10.33
C PHE A 219 -11.03 -33.74 9.74
N SER A 220 -12.28 -33.28 9.76
CA SER A 220 -13.43 -34.11 9.34
C SER A 220 -13.35 -34.61 7.88
N PRO A 221 -12.80 -33.85 6.90
CA PRO A 221 -12.66 -34.28 5.51
C PRO A 221 -11.78 -35.52 5.29
N VAL A 222 -10.86 -35.80 6.23
CA VAL A 222 -9.96 -36.95 6.15
C VAL A 222 -10.75 -38.23 6.39
N ALA A 223 -11.59 -38.26 7.41
CA ALA A 223 -12.39 -39.44 7.78
C ALA A 223 -13.55 -39.68 6.80
N ASN A 224 -14.21 -38.62 6.31
CA ASN A 224 -15.36 -38.74 5.42
C ASN A 224 -14.99 -38.91 3.92
N GLY A 225 -13.70 -38.98 3.59
CA GLY A 225 -13.19 -39.19 2.24
C GLY A 225 -13.30 -37.99 1.28
N ARG A 226 -13.75 -36.82 1.73
CA ARG A 226 -13.81 -35.58 0.94
C ARG A 226 -12.44 -35.19 0.40
N MET A 227 -11.37 -35.51 1.11
CA MET A 227 -9.99 -35.32 0.66
C MET A 227 -9.66 -36.01 -0.68
N LYS A 228 -10.41 -37.04 -1.11
CA LYS A 228 -10.19 -37.70 -2.40
C LYS A 228 -10.78 -36.90 -3.58
N ARG A 229 -11.84 -36.12 -3.35
CA ARG A 229 -12.63 -35.45 -4.41
C ARG A 229 -12.47 -33.94 -4.45
N VAL A 230 -12.08 -33.31 -3.34
CA VAL A 230 -11.89 -31.86 -3.25
C VAL A 230 -10.79 -31.38 -4.20
N ILE A 231 -11.06 -30.28 -4.91
CA ILE A 231 -10.10 -29.61 -5.80
C ILE A 231 -9.87 -28.19 -5.25
N PRO A 232 -8.63 -27.83 -4.86
CA PRO A 232 -8.34 -26.48 -4.40
C PRO A 232 -8.58 -25.46 -5.50
N ASN A 233 -9.36 -24.41 -5.20
CA ASN A 233 -9.52 -23.27 -6.10
C ASN A 233 -8.35 -22.28 -5.96
N GLU A 234 -8.28 -21.33 -6.90
CA GLU A 234 -7.19 -20.34 -6.96
C GLU A 234 -7.07 -19.53 -5.66
N ASP A 235 -8.20 -19.16 -5.06
CA ASP A 235 -8.24 -18.42 -3.80
C ASP A 235 -7.60 -19.20 -2.65
N THR A 236 -7.88 -20.50 -2.56
CA THR A 236 -7.26 -21.40 -1.57
C THR A 236 -5.77 -21.55 -1.81
N VAL A 237 -5.35 -21.73 -3.07
CA VAL A 237 -3.92 -21.82 -3.42
C VAL A 237 -3.19 -20.55 -2.99
N LYS A 238 -3.75 -19.38 -3.29
CA LYS A 238 -3.21 -18.07 -2.85
C LYS A 238 -3.15 -17.96 -1.33
N ALA A 239 -4.17 -18.41 -0.61
CA ALA A 239 -4.21 -18.36 0.86
C ALA A 239 -3.13 -19.26 1.49
N VAL A 240 -2.98 -20.49 0.99
CA VAL A 240 -1.95 -21.42 1.47
C VAL A 240 -0.55 -20.89 1.17
N ASN A 241 -0.31 -20.41 -0.04
CA ASN A 241 0.98 -19.83 -0.40
C ASN A 241 1.32 -18.62 0.49
N ALA A 242 0.35 -17.75 0.76
CA ALA A 242 0.56 -16.61 1.66
C ALA A 242 0.92 -17.08 3.08
N ALA A 243 0.21 -18.08 3.62
CA ALA A 243 0.51 -18.64 4.93
C ALA A 243 1.92 -19.25 5.01
N LEU A 244 2.35 -20.00 3.98
CA LEU A 244 3.70 -20.56 3.88
C LEU A 244 4.79 -19.48 3.78
N ASN A 245 4.46 -18.34 3.18
CA ASN A 245 5.33 -17.15 3.16
C ASN A 245 5.25 -16.30 4.43
N GLY A 246 4.56 -16.77 5.47
CA GLY A 246 4.52 -16.14 6.78
C GLY A 246 3.38 -15.14 6.98
N LYS A 247 2.39 -15.05 6.08
CA LYS A 247 1.16 -14.29 6.34
C LYS A 247 0.40 -14.94 7.50
N LYS A 248 0.00 -14.13 8.48
CA LYS A 248 -0.71 -14.58 9.69
C LYS A 248 -2.05 -13.86 9.83
N GLU A 249 -3.09 -14.64 10.05
CA GLU A 249 -4.42 -14.16 10.42
C GLU A 249 -4.79 -14.51 11.87
N VAL A 250 -4.08 -15.50 12.45
CA VAL A 250 -4.21 -15.94 13.84
C VAL A 250 -2.84 -15.99 14.52
N ALA A 251 -2.85 -15.99 15.85
CA ALA A 251 -1.63 -15.99 16.65
C ALA A 251 -0.88 -17.32 16.57
N ASP A 252 0.41 -17.29 16.91
CA ASP A 252 1.30 -18.45 16.86
C ASP A 252 0.90 -19.57 17.86
N ASP A 253 0.13 -19.25 18.89
CA ASP A 253 -0.38 -20.21 19.85
C ASP A 253 -1.81 -20.70 19.51
N THR A 254 -2.34 -20.35 18.33
CA THR A 254 -3.67 -20.81 17.90
C THR A 254 -3.59 -22.19 17.26
N TYR A 255 -4.23 -23.18 17.88
CA TYR A 255 -4.17 -24.58 17.45
C TYR A 255 -5.52 -25.18 17.07
N TYR A 256 -6.63 -24.53 17.41
CA TYR A 256 -7.95 -25.09 17.17
C TYR A 256 -8.85 -24.09 16.47
N PHE A 257 -9.81 -24.63 15.71
CA PHE A 257 -10.93 -23.87 15.17
C PHE A 257 -12.16 -24.76 15.12
N LEU A 258 -13.34 -24.14 15.17
CA LEU A 258 -14.61 -24.82 14.96
C LEU A 258 -15.65 -23.84 14.41
N SER A 259 -16.60 -24.37 13.65
CA SER A 259 -17.82 -23.65 13.29
C SER A 259 -18.87 -23.89 14.37
N LEU A 260 -19.27 -22.85 15.09
CA LEU A 260 -20.24 -22.97 16.19
C LEU A 260 -21.63 -23.41 15.71
N THR A 261 -21.91 -23.28 14.41
CA THR A 261 -23.18 -23.67 13.79
C THR A 261 -23.17 -25.09 13.22
N LEU A 262 -21.98 -25.65 12.94
CA LEU A 262 -21.83 -26.95 12.27
C LEU A 262 -21.13 -28.01 13.13
N ALA A 263 -20.45 -27.62 14.21
CA ALA A 263 -19.71 -28.55 15.05
C ALA A 263 -20.64 -29.32 15.99
N ASP A 264 -20.58 -30.66 15.90
CA ASP A 264 -21.29 -31.55 16.83
C ASP A 264 -20.62 -31.57 18.22
N ASP A 265 -19.31 -31.33 18.29
CA ASP A 265 -18.53 -31.28 19.53
C ASP A 265 -18.06 -29.85 19.83
N LEU A 266 -18.49 -29.33 20.99
CA LEU A 266 -18.14 -28.00 21.50
C LEU A 266 -17.10 -28.02 22.61
N THR A 267 -16.40 -29.15 22.83
CA THR A 267 -15.38 -29.30 23.88
C THR A 267 -14.30 -28.22 23.77
N VAL A 268 -13.81 -27.93 22.55
CA VAL A 268 -12.83 -26.85 22.33
C VAL A 268 -13.42 -25.49 22.73
N ALA A 269 -14.65 -25.19 22.34
CA ALA A 269 -15.30 -23.91 22.66
C ALA A 269 -15.50 -23.70 24.18
N ARG A 270 -15.66 -24.79 24.95
CA ARG A 270 -15.85 -24.75 26.40
C ARG A 270 -14.55 -24.77 27.20
N SER A 271 -13.47 -25.31 26.65
CA SER A 271 -12.21 -25.55 27.37
C SER A 271 -11.06 -24.63 26.96
N GLN A 272 -11.06 -24.10 25.74
CA GLN A 272 -9.94 -23.33 25.18
C GLN A 272 -10.26 -21.83 25.17
N LYS A 273 -9.21 -21.00 25.10
CA LYS A 273 -9.38 -19.54 25.07
C LYS A 273 -9.66 -19.07 23.65
N LYS A 274 -10.79 -18.39 23.46
CA LYS A 274 -11.14 -17.75 22.18
C LYS A 274 -10.08 -16.71 21.80
N VAL A 275 -9.62 -16.78 20.55
CA VAL A 275 -8.67 -15.82 19.94
C VAL A 275 -9.44 -14.80 19.11
N LYS A 276 -10.13 -15.27 18.05
CA LYS A 276 -10.95 -14.43 17.16
C LYS A 276 -11.91 -15.29 16.34
N THR A 277 -12.89 -14.64 15.73
CA THR A 277 -13.82 -15.27 14.76
C THR A 277 -13.53 -14.67 13.38
N ILE A 278 -13.45 -15.52 12.35
CA ILE A 278 -13.27 -15.12 10.94
C ILE A 278 -14.24 -15.97 10.12
N GLY A 279 -15.14 -15.32 9.40
CA GLY A 279 -16.25 -16.01 8.74
C GLY A 279 -17.06 -16.85 9.74
N HIS A 280 -17.29 -18.12 9.44
CA HIS A 280 -18.05 -19.02 10.31
C HIS A 280 -17.16 -19.74 11.33
N HIS A 281 -15.83 -19.60 11.26
CA HIS A 281 -14.92 -20.22 12.20
C HIS A 281 -14.57 -19.34 13.39
N THR A 282 -14.59 -19.93 14.58
CA THR A 282 -13.94 -19.35 15.77
C THR A 282 -12.66 -20.11 16.05
N PHE A 283 -11.59 -19.37 16.30
CA PHE A 283 -10.24 -19.86 16.54
C PHE A 283 -9.86 -19.79 18.02
N TYR A 284 -9.11 -20.78 18.51
CA TYR A 284 -8.81 -20.96 19.93
C TYR A 284 -7.35 -21.38 20.18
N LYS A 285 -6.90 -21.10 21.41
CA LYS A 285 -5.60 -21.46 21.95
C LYS A 285 -5.67 -22.06 23.35
#